data_AF-A0A8H6N8U4-F1
#
_entry.id   AF-A0A8H6N8U4-F1
#
_cell.length_a   1.000
_cell.length_b   1.000
_cell.length_c   1.000
_cell.angle_alpha   90.00
_cell.angle_beta   90.00
_cell.angle_gamma   90.00
#
_symmetry.space_group_name_H-M   'P 1'
#
loop_
_entity.id
_entity.type
_entity.pdbx_description
1 polymer ?
#
loop_
_entity_poly.entity_id
_entity_poly.type
_entity_poly.pdbx_seq_one_letter_code
_entity_poly.pdbx_strand_id
1 'polypeptide(L)'
;MAYDRDELVRLLTDYYNFYNRVFWHATVVPAPPGGWPEINQETLAALNKNDTVIDLLRHLPYVDDQSYQTEPSIMDDTPIVNYRSEDLQKKIRDGDFPDMALSRAGADPPLPPSCAAIAICSNRNGYEVILDTEDGYVYWGDPIGNHDEEAPSLNSTLTERFRGDAANEWRLAGFNVYEPADLFELCKERFRELYWIGLGPLNLSVQRGNMGWEYESEPEPDWSDPEDDFSHNKLARKMRNAGWLGDGEGGCWDVEKFDRLDEQGSSEEE
;
A
#
# COMPACT_ATOMS: atom_id res chain seq x y z
N MET A 1 7.04 -15.40 -13.28
CA MET A 1 6.31 -14.79 -14.42
C MET A 1 7.34 -14.09 -15.32
N ALA A 2 6.98 -13.63 -16.52
CA ALA A 2 7.84 -12.69 -17.25
C ALA A 2 7.49 -11.26 -16.81
N TYR A 3 8.48 -10.47 -16.42
CA TYR A 3 8.28 -9.06 -16.07
C TYR A 3 7.76 -8.26 -17.28
N ASP A 4 6.71 -7.48 -17.05
CA ASP A 4 6.14 -6.54 -18.01
C ASP A 4 5.94 -5.18 -17.33
N ARG A 5 6.78 -4.22 -17.72
CA ARG A 5 6.76 -2.86 -17.18
C ARG A 5 5.43 -2.16 -17.46
N ASP A 6 4.93 -2.25 -18.68
CA ASP A 6 3.78 -1.46 -19.12
C ASP A 6 2.52 -1.98 -18.45
N GLU A 7 2.42 -3.30 -18.26
CA GLU A 7 1.35 -3.92 -17.48
C GLU A 7 1.41 -3.53 -16.00
N LEU A 8 2.60 -3.56 -15.38
CA LEU A 8 2.77 -3.11 -13.99
C LEU A 8 2.38 -1.65 -13.79
N VAL A 9 2.83 -0.77 -14.69
CA VAL A 9 2.48 0.66 -14.67
C VAL A 9 0.97 0.84 -14.81
N ARG A 10 0.33 0.10 -15.73
CA ARG A 10 -1.13 0.13 -15.91
C ARG A 10 -1.86 -0.31 -14.65
N LEU A 11 -1.49 -1.46 -14.08
CA LEU A 11 -2.13 -2.01 -12.88
C LEU A 11 -1.99 -1.07 -11.66
N LEU A 12 -0.80 -0.52 -11.44
CA LEU A 12 -0.57 0.43 -10.35
C LEU A 12 -1.35 1.74 -10.57
N THR A 13 -1.39 2.23 -11.80
CA THR A 13 -2.17 3.42 -12.17
C THR A 13 -3.67 3.18 -11.92
N ASP A 14 -4.19 2.01 -12.32
CA ASP A 14 -5.58 1.64 -12.09
C ASP A 14 -5.89 1.52 -10.59
N TYR A 15 -4.96 0.99 -9.80
CA TYR A 15 -5.09 0.92 -8.35
C TYR A 15 -5.09 2.30 -7.69
N TYR A 16 -4.14 3.18 -8.03
CA TYR A 16 -4.11 4.55 -7.50
C TYR A 16 -5.35 5.34 -7.90
N ASN A 17 -5.84 5.18 -9.13
CA ASN A 17 -7.07 5.83 -9.57
C ASN A 17 -8.31 5.29 -8.85
N PHE A 18 -8.36 3.99 -8.56
CA PHE A 18 -9.39 3.42 -7.69
C PHE A 18 -9.33 4.08 -6.32
N TYR A 19 -8.14 4.08 -5.69
CA TYR A 19 -7.95 4.68 -4.37
C TYR A 19 -8.34 6.16 -4.35
N ASN A 20 -8.02 6.90 -5.40
CA ASN A 20 -8.38 8.32 -5.55
C ASN A 20 -9.88 8.57 -5.79
N ARG A 21 -10.64 7.57 -6.24
CA ARG A 21 -12.10 7.66 -6.27
C ARG A 21 -12.70 7.41 -4.88
N VAL A 22 -12.04 6.62 -4.06
CA VAL A 22 -12.58 6.22 -2.76
C VAL A 22 -12.11 7.12 -1.62
N PHE A 23 -10.83 7.48 -1.52
CA PHE A 23 -10.34 8.13 -0.29
C PHE A 23 -9.24 9.17 -0.47
N TRP A 24 -8.46 9.08 -1.55
CA TRP A 24 -7.52 10.16 -1.86
C TRP A 24 -8.26 11.27 -2.59
N HIS A 25 -8.09 12.51 -2.16
CA HIS A 25 -8.39 13.68 -2.98
C HIS A 25 -7.12 14.20 -3.66
N ALA A 26 -6.26 13.27 -4.09
CA ALA A 26 -4.93 13.57 -4.61
C ALA A 26 -4.93 13.55 -6.15
N THR A 27 -3.81 13.91 -6.77
CA THR A 27 -3.66 13.82 -8.23
C THR A 27 -2.70 12.70 -8.59
N VAL A 28 -3.18 11.67 -9.27
CA VAL A 28 -2.32 10.62 -9.83
C VAL A 28 -1.73 11.14 -11.15
N VAL A 29 -0.42 11.29 -11.21
CA VAL A 29 0.31 11.84 -12.35
C VAL A 29 1.02 10.73 -13.12
N PRO A 30 0.63 10.46 -14.38
CA PRO A 30 1.30 9.47 -15.20
C PRO A 30 2.69 9.97 -15.63
N ALA A 31 3.61 9.02 -15.84
CA ALA A 31 4.92 9.34 -16.40
C ALA A 31 4.81 9.91 -17.83
N PRO A 32 5.69 10.84 -18.22
CA PRO A 32 5.77 11.30 -19.60
C PRO A 32 6.26 10.16 -20.52
N PRO A 33 6.11 10.26 -21.86
CA PRO A 33 6.45 9.16 -22.80
C PRO A 33 7.89 8.64 -22.76
N GLY A 34 8.85 9.40 -22.21
CA GLY A 34 10.24 8.99 -22.01
C GLY A 34 10.61 8.70 -20.55
N GLY A 35 9.60 8.66 -19.67
CA GLY A 35 9.75 8.58 -18.23
C GLY A 35 10.26 9.87 -17.58
N TRP A 36 10.20 9.92 -16.25
CA TRP A 36 10.67 11.03 -15.43
C TRP A 36 12.17 11.30 -15.64
N PRO A 37 12.59 12.48 -16.15
CA PRO A 37 14.00 12.76 -16.41
C PRO A 37 14.88 12.76 -15.16
N GLU A 38 14.32 13.14 -14.02
CA GLU A 38 14.95 13.20 -12.70
C GLU A 38 15.18 11.83 -12.05
N ILE A 39 14.61 10.75 -12.60
CA ILE A 39 14.84 9.37 -12.15
C ILE A 39 15.78 8.70 -13.14
N ASN A 40 17.04 8.52 -12.75
CA ASN A 40 18.06 7.87 -13.57
C ASN A 40 19.16 7.21 -12.70
N GLN A 41 20.09 6.53 -13.37
CA GLN A 41 21.20 5.83 -12.73
C GLN A 41 22.11 6.75 -11.90
N GLU A 42 22.27 8.02 -12.29
CA GLU A 42 23.11 8.97 -11.56
C GLU A 42 22.41 9.46 -10.28
N THR A 43 21.14 9.83 -10.39
CA THR A 43 20.36 10.36 -9.26
C THR A 43 20.09 9.32 -8.19
N LEU A 44 19.94 8.04 -8.59
CA LEU A 44 19.65 6.91 -7.71
C LEU A 44 20.84 5.94 -7.53
N ALA A 45 22.05 6.36 -7.90
CA ALA A 45 23.25 5.51 -7.93
C ALA A 45 23.48 4.75 -6.62
N ALA A 46 23.21 5.39 -5.48
CA ALA A 46 23.45 4.83 -4.16
C ALA A 46 22.53 3.63 -3.82
N LEU A 47 21.40 3.46 -4.52
CA LEU A 47 20.54 2.27 -4.40
C LEU A 47 21.10 1.04 -5.12
N ASN A 48 22.11 1.21 -5.97
CA ASN A 48 22.77 0.14 -6.72
C ASN A 48 21.78 -0.78 -7.48
N LYS A 49 20.76 -0.17 -8.11
CA LYS A 49 19.73 -0.87 -8.89
C LYS A 49 20.17 -1.08 -10.34
N ASN A 50 19.66 -2.14 -10.94
CA ASN A 50 19.93 -2.43 -12.35
C ASN A 50 19.12 -1.49 -13.27
N ASP A 51 19.46 -1.48 -14.56
CA ASP A 51 18.79 -0.62 -15.56
C ASP A 51 17.30 -0.91 -15.69
N THR A 52 16.87 -2.17 -15.51
CA THR A 52 15.46 -2.58 -15.58
C THR A 52 14.63 -1.94 -14.47
N VAL A 53 15.16 -1.89 -13.24
CA VAL A 53 14.51 -1.24 -12.10
C VAL A 53 14.49 0.27 -12.28
N ILE A 54 15.59 0.88 -12.71
CA ILE A 54 15.62 2.32 -12.97
C ILE A 54 14.60 2.67 -14.06
N ASP A 55 14.50 1.87 -15.13
CA ASP A 55 13.50 2.04 -16.17
C ASP A 55 12.07 1.89 -15.63
N LEU A 56 11.80 0.92 -14.75
CA LEU A 56 10.50 0.78 -14.07
C LEU A 56 10.15 2.04 -13.28
N LEU A 57 10.99 2.44 -12.33
CA LEU A 57 10.76 3.60 -11.46
C LEU A 57 10.52 4.88 -12.26
N ARG A 58 11.25 5.02 -13.36
CA ARG A 58 11.11 6.15 -14.29
C ARG A 58 9.74 6.24 -14.96
N HIS A 59 9.01 5.13 -15.07
CA HIS A 59 7.72 5.06 -15.75
C HIS A 59 6.54 4.86 -14.80
N LEU A 60 6.76 4.76 -13.48
CA LEU A 60 5.68 4.65 -12.50
C LEU A 60 4.81 5.93 -12.48
N PRO A 61 3.50 5.78 -12.23
CA PRO A 61 2.67 6.90 -11.81
C PRO A 61 3.10 7.35 -10.40
N TYR A 62 3.10 8.65 -10.15
CA TYR A 62 3.30 9.21 -8.81
C TYR A 62 2.09 10.04 -8.40
N VAL A 63 1.88 10.17 -7.10
CA VAL A 63 0.79 10.98 -6.56
C VAL A 63 1.35 12.36 -6.21
N ASP A 64 0.79 13.40 -6.82
CA ASP A 64 1.01 14.78 -6.41
C ASP A 64 -0.07 15.12 -5.37
N ASP A 65 0.39 15.36 -4.15
CA ASP A 65 -0.42 15.93 -3.10
C ASP A 65 0.23 17.22 -2.60
N GLN A 66 -0.38 18.36 -2.94
CA GLN A 66 0.12 19.68 -2.52
C GLN A 66 -0.30 20.04 -1.08
N SER A 67 -1.12 19.21 -0.44
CA SER A 67 -1.75 19.53 0.84
C SER A 67 -1.06 18.92 2.06
N TYR A 68 -0.16 17.94 1.87
CA TYR A 68 0.55 17.28 2.98
C TYR A 68 2.07 17.37 2.82
N GLN A 69 2.76 17.35 3.97
CA GLN A 69 4.23 17.27 4.04
C GLN A 69 4.75 15.83 3.88
N THR A 70 3.84 14.85 3.77
CA THR A 70 4.14 13.42 3.79
C THR A 70 3.43 12.72 2.63
N GLU A 71 4.09 11.70 2.08
CA GLU A 71 3.55 10.90 0.99
C GLU A 71 2.28 10.15 1.43
N PRO A 72 1.28 10.00 0.53
CA PRO A 72 0.03 9.34 0.86
C PRO A 72 0.21 7.82 1.02
N SER A 73 -0.63 7.21 1.85
CA SER A 73 -0.59 5.79 2.20
C SER A 73 -1.57 4.96 1.36
N ILE A 74 -1.06 3.89 0.72
CA ILE A 74 -1.86 2.98 -0.13
C ILE A 74 -2.53 1.83 0.62
N MET A 75 -2.11 1.64 1.87
CA MET A 75 -2.58 0.69 2.87
C MET A 75 -2.34 1.33 4.24
N ASP A 76 -2.83 0.71 5.32
CA ASP A 76 -2.56 1.18 6.69
C ASP A 76 -1.06 1.37 6.92
N ASP A 77 -0.64 2.52 7.47
CA ASP A 77 0.76 2.87 7.74
C ASP A 77 1.76 2.54 6.60
N THR A 78 1.32 2.63 5.34
CA THR A 78 2.09 2.21 4.15
C THR A 78 2.20 3.33 3.10
N PRO A 79 3.02 4.38 3.35
CA PRO A 79 3.26 5.46 2.41
C PRO A 79 3.94 4.98 1.12
N ILE A 80 3.54 5.60 0.00
CA ILE A 80 4.21 5.38 -1.30
C ILE A 80 5.63 5.95 -1.29
N VAL A 81 6.50 5.37 -2.12
CA VAL A 81 7.86 5.87 -2.32
C VAL A 81 7.90 6.77 -3.56
N ASN A 82 8.06 8.08 -3.36
CA ASN A 82 8.15 9.06 -4.44
C ASN A 82 9.60 9.34 -4.84
N TYR A 83 10.13 8.58 -5.80
CA TYR A 83 11.51 8.71 -6.28
C TYR A 83 11.81 10.02 -7.04
N ARG A 84 10.79 10.84 -7.35
CA ARG A 84 10.97 12.20 -7.90
C ARG A 84 11.28 13.23 -6.82
N SER A 85 10.98 12.94 -5.56
CA SER A 85 11.16 13.87 -4.45
C SER A 85 12.64 14.24 -4.28
N GLU A 86 12.96 15.54 -4.35
CA GLU A 86 14.33 16.03 -4.14
C GLU A 86 14.87 15.63 -2.76
N ASP A 87 13.99 15.63 -1.75
CA ASP A 87 14.32 15.22 -0.38
C ASP A 87 14.67 13.73 -0.31
N LEU A 88 13.90 12.87 -0.97
CA LEU A 88 14.21 11.44 -1.02
C LEU A 88 15.51 11.19 -1.79
N GLN A 89 15.69 11.82 -2.96
CA GLN A 89 16.93 11.68 -3.71
C GLN A 89 18.14 12.19 -2.93
N LYS A 90 17.98 13.25 -2.13
CA LYS A 90 19.03 13.73 -1.23
C LYS A 90 19.35 12.69 -0.16
N LYS A 91 18.34 12.12 0.50
CA LYS A 91 18.53 11.02 1.48
C LYS A 91 19.27 9.84 0.86
N ILE A 92 18.88 9.41 -0.33
CA ILE A 92 19.55 8.33 -1.08
C ILE A 92 21.03 8.66 -1.31
N ARG A 93 21.35 9.88 -1.77
CA ARG A 93 22.74 10.33 -1.95
C ARG A 93 23.54 10.38 -0.64
N ASP A 94 22.87 10.75 0.45
CA ASP A 94 23.45 10.81 1.79
C ASP A 94 23.58 9.41 2.44
N GLY A 95 23.08 8.35 1.79
CA GLY A 95 23.12 6.96 2.27
C GLY A 95 21.96 6.57 3.20
N ASP A 96 20.90 7.37 3.24
CA ASP A 96 19.64 7.08 3.92
C ASP A 96 18.63 6.52 2.91
N PHE A 97 18.47 5.19 2.91
CA PHE A 97 17.78 4.47 1.84
C PHE A 97 16.33 4.13 2.21
N PRO A 98 15.34 4.39 1.33
CA PRO A 98 13.97 3.90 1.53
C PRO A 98 13.90 2.37 1.59
N ASP A 99 14.82 1.69 0.89
CA ASP A 99 14.98 0.25 0.89
C ASP A 99 15.48 -0.31 2.24
N MET A 100 16.01 0.52 3.16
CA MET A 100 16.42 0.09 4.50
C MET A 100 15.23 -0.14 5.45
N ALA A 101 13.99 0.13 5.05
CA ALA A 101 12.82 -0.33 5.81
C ALA A 101 12.87 -1.87 6.01
N LEU A 102 13.41 -2.61 5.03
CA LEU A 102 13.62 -4.06 5.09
C LEU A 102 14.67 -4.52 6.11
N SER A 103 15.53 -3.61 6.58
CA SER A 103 16.46 -3.94 7.68
C SER A 103 15.72 -4.16 9.00
N ARG A 104 14.44 -3.81 9.11
CA ARG A 104 13.64 -4.07 10.32
C ARG A 104 13.26 -5.56 10.49
N ALA A 105 13.29 -6.33 9.41
CA ALA A 105 13.12 -7.79 9.41
C ALA A 105 14.44 -8.57 9.63
N GLY A 106 15.58 -7.88 9.79
CA GLY A 106 16.87 -8.51 10.09
C GLY A 106 17.57 -9.16 8.89
N ALA A 107 17.19 -8.80 7.65
CA ALA A 107 17.83 -9.32 6.44
C ALA A 107 19.13 -8.57 6.10
N ASP A 108 20.26 -9.17 6.46
CA ASP A 108 21.53 -9.08 5.74
C ASP A 108 21.57 -10.31 4.83
N PRO A 109 21.58 -10.20 3.48
CA PRO A 109 22.03 -9.05 2.67
C PRO A 109 20.94 -8.07 2.19
N PRO A 110 21.34 -6.88 1.68
CA PRO A 110 20.44 -5.91 1.05
C PRO A 110 19.64 -6.51 -0.12
N LEU A 111 18.52 -5.86 -0.46
CA LEU A 111 17.70 -6.25 -1.61
C LEU A 111 18.53 -6.37 -2.89
N PRO A 112 18.26 -7.39 -3.73
CA PRO A 112 18.89 -7.50 -5.04
C PRO A 112 18.71 -6.23 -5.91
N PRO A 113 19.64 -5.95 -6.83
CA PRO A 113 19.52 -4.84 -7.79
C PRO A 113 18.28 -4.90 -8.68
N SER A 114 17.62 -6.06 -8.80
CA SER A 114 16.38 -6.27 -9.55
C SER A 114 15.11 -5.88 -8.79
N CYS A 115 15.21 -5.57 -7.50
CA CYS A 115 14.08 -5.25 -6.63
C CYS A 115 13.94 -3.75 -6.38
N ALA A 116 12.71 -3.26 -6.28
CA ALA A 116 12.39 -1.90 -5.86
C ALA A 116 11.19 -1.85 -4.92
N ALA A 117 11.29 -1.06 -3.85
CA ALA A 117 10.16 -0.76 -2.97
C ALA A 117 9.29 0.33 -3.61
N ILE A 118 7.99 0.08 -3.76
CA ILE A 118 7.03 1.09 -4.24
C ILE A 118 6.19 1.68 -3.11
N ALA A 119 6.14 1.00 -1.96
CA ALA A 119 5.61 1.51 -0.70
C ALA A 119 6.39 0.89 0.47
N ILE A 120 6.50 1.64 1.56
CA ILE A 120 7.29 1.26 2.73
C ILE A 120 6.44 1.24 3.99
N CYS A 121 6.82 0.38 4.92
CA CYS A 121 6.22 0.31 6.24
C CYS A 121 6.68 1.50 7.10
N SER A 122 5.77 2.41 7.46
CA SER A 122 6.10 3.54 8.36
C SER A 122 5.99 3.16 9.84
N ASN A 123 5.23 2.11 10.17
CA ASN A 123 4.93 1.72 11.54
C ASN A 123 4.60 0.22 11.66
N ARG A 124 4.39 -0.30 12.87
CA ARG A 124 4.15 -1.73 13.15
C ARG A 124 2.98 -2.38 12.40
N ASN A 125 2.06 -1.56 11.89
CA ASN A 125 0.87 -2.00 11.17
C ASN A 125 1.04 -1.90 9.65
N GLY A 126 2.10 -1.24 9.20
CA GLY A 126 2.36 -0.99 7.79
C GLY A 126 2.87 -2.22 7.06
N TYR A 127 2.95 -2.08 5.74
CA TYR A 127 3.43 -3.12 4.85
C TYR A 127 4.59 -2.64 4.00
N GLU A 128 5.40 -3.58 3.57
CA GLU A 128 6.42 -3.40 2.55
C GLU A 128 5.89 -3.97 1.24
N VAL A 129 6.00 -3.20 0.16
CA VAL A 129 5.57 -3.62 -1.18
C VAL A 129 6.77 -3.51 -2.11
N ILE A 130 7.33 -4.66 -2.48
CA ILE A 130 8.55 -4.77 -3.27
C ILE A 130 8.22 -5.44 -4.60
N LEU A 131 8.57 -4.76 -5.68
CA LEU A 131 8.51 -5.32 -7.03
C LEU A 131 9.87 -5.93 -7.35
N ASP A 132 9.88 -7.19 -7.81
CA ASP A 132 11.08 -7.79 -8.37
C ASP A 132 10.96 -7.97 -9.89
N THR A 133 11.85 -7.29 -10.61
CA THR A 133 11.90 -7.33 -12.07
C THR A 133 12.52 -8.62 -12.62
N GLU A 134 13.18 -9.43 -11.77
CA GLU A 134 13.78 -10.70 -12.19
C GLU A 134 12.72 -11.80 -12.40
N ASP A 135 11.76 -11.93 -11.47
CA ASP A 135 10.69 -12.93 -11.56
C ASP A 135 9.29 -12.38 -11.82
N GLY A 136 9.15 -11.05 -11.81
CA GLY A 136 7.93 -10.32 -12.14
C GLY A 136 6.89 -10.30 -11.03
N TYR A 137 7.22 -10.74 -9.82
CA TYR A 137 6.27 -10.81 -8.71
C TYR A 137 6.32 -9.59 -7.79
N VAL A 138 5.28 -9.47 -6.98
CA VAL A 138 5.22 -8.51 -5.87
C VAL A 138 5.37 -9.27 -4.56
N TYR A 139 6.34 -8.83 -3.76
CA TYR A 139 6.55 -9.28 -2.39
C TYR A 139 5.88 -8.27 -1.47
N TRP A 140 4.82 -8.73 -0.81
CA TRP A 140 4.05 -7.94 0.13
C TRP A 140 4.32 -8.49 1.53
N GLY A 141 4.93 -7.70 2.40
CA GLY A 141 5.45 -8.12 3.70
C GLY A 141 4.90 -7.29 4.85
N ASP A 142 4.52 -7.96 5.95
CA ASP A 142 4.34 -7.32 7.25
C ASP A 142 5.70 -7.32 8.00
N PRO A 143 6.10 -6.22 8.67
CA PRO A 143 7.40 -6.10 9.35
C PRO A 143 7.61 -7.10 10.51
N ILE A 144 6.56 -7.77 10.98
CA ILE A 144 6.55 -8.75 12.06
C ILE A 144 6.15 -10.15 11.51
N GLY A 145 5.90 -10.27 10.21
CA GLY A 145 5.51 -11.53 9.55
C GLY A 145 4.06 -11.96 9.86
N ASN A 146 3.24 -11.05 10.39
CA ASN A 146 1.83 -11.30 10.67
C ASN A 146 0.99 -10.78 9.51
N HIS A 147 0.86 -11.58 8.44
CA HIS A 147 -0.10 -11.25 7.40
C HIS A 147 -1.53 -11.52 7.89
N ASP A 148 -2.38 -10.51 7.78
CA ASP A 148 -3.83 -10.66 7.97
C ASP A 148 -4.48 -11.48 6.84
N GLU A 149 -3.73 -11.68 5.74
CA GLU A 149 -4.14 -12.44 4.57
C GLU A 149 -3.60 -13.88 4.59
N GLU A 150 -4.44 -14.82 4.13
CA GLU A 150 -4.00 -16.18 3.90
C GLU A 150 -2.84 -16.21 2.89
N ALA A 151 -1.83 -17.03 3.18
CA ALA A 151 -0.67 -17.15 2.32
C ALA A 151 -1.05 -17.69 0.93
N PRO A 152 -0.72 -16.98 -0.17
CA PRO A 152 -0.99 -17.47 -1.52
C PRO A 152 -0.28 -18.81 -1.80
N SER A 153 -0.86 -19.62 -2.68
CA SER A 153 -0.21 -20.87 -3.14
C SER A 153 1.17 -20.64 -3.76
N LEU A 154 1.41 -19.43 -4.28
CA LEU A 154 2.69 -19.02 -4.84
C LEU A 154 3.82 -19.05 -3.80
N ASN A 155 3.53 -18.75 -2.53
CA ASN A 155 4.52 -18.81 -1.44
C ASN A 155 5.15 -20.20 -1.34
N SER A 156 4.35 -21.27 -1.40
CA SER A 156 4.85 -22.64 -1.30
C SER A 156 5.73 -23.00 -2.51
N THR A 157 5.31 -22.58 -3.71
CA THR A 157 6.06 -22.78 -4.95
C THR A 157 7.44 -22.10 -4.91
N LEU A 158 7.48 -20.85 -4.45
CA LEU A 158 8.74 -20.10 -4.35
C LEU A 158 9.61 -20.56 -3.18
N THR A 159 9.00 -21.00 -2.08
CA THR A 159 9.70 -21.64 -0.96
C THR A 159 10.43 -22.89 -1.41
N GLU A 160 9.83 -23.73 -2.26
CA GLU A 160 10.51 -24.89 -2.84
C GLU A 160 11.61 -24.48 -3.81
N ARG A 161 11.37 -23.48 -4.66
CA ARG A 161 12.32 -22.99 -5.67
C ARG A 161 13.60 -22.42 -5.06
N PHE A 162 13.49 -21.59 -4.02
CA PHE A 162 14.61 -20.87 -3.42
C PHE A 162 15.14 -21.54 -2.15
N ARG A 163 14.68 -22.75 -1.82
CA ARG A 163 15.12 -23.47 -0.63
C ARG A 163 16.63 -23.69 -0.64
N GLY A 164 17.31 -23.15 0.37
CA GLY A 164 18.76 -23.29 0.52
C GLY A 164 19.59 -22.39 -0.39
N ASP A 165 18.97 -21.44 -1.08
CA ASP A 165 19.66 -20.39 -1.82
C ASP A 165 19.82 -19.14 -0.95
N ALA A 166 21.01 -18.97 -0.37
CA ALA A 166 21.33 -17.85 0.51
C ALA A 166 21.15 -16.48 -0.15
N ALA A 167 21.30 -16.37 -1.49
CA ALA A 167 21.10 -15.10 -2.19
C ALA A 167 19.62 -14.70 -2.30
N ASN A 168 18.70 -15.67 -2.14
CA ASN A 168 17.26 -15.50 -2.25
C ASN A 168 16.51 -15.78 -0.94
N GLU A 169 17.24 -15.94 0.17
CA GLU A 169 16.63 -16.20 1.49
C GLU A 169 15.70 -15.08 1.94
N TRP A 170 15.99 -13.83 1.55
CA TRP A 170 15.13 -12.68 1.80
C TRP A 170 13.69 -12.87 1.28
N ARG A 171 13.49 -13.61 0.18
CA ARG A 171 12.17 -13.91 -0.39
C ARG A 171 11.32 -14.79 0.52
N LEU A 172 11.96 -15.49 1.46
CA LEU A 172 11.35 -16.41 2.40
C LEU A 172 11.14 -15.78 3.77
N ALA A 173 11.53 -14.51 3.96
CA ALA A 173 11.49 -13.79 5.22
C ALA A 173 10.09 -13.24 5.56
N GLY A 174 9.05 -14.07 5.40
CA GLY A 174 7.69 -13.74 5.83
C GLY A 174 6.86 -12.92 4.83
N PHE A 175 7.28 -12.83 3.57
CA PHE A 175 6.49 -12.19 2.51
C PHE A 175 5.39 -13.11 1.98
N ASN A 176 4.20 -12.56 1.76
CA ASN A 176 3.27 -13.10 0.79
C ASN A 176 3.67 -12.65 -0.63
N VAL A 177 3.62 -13.58 -1.58
CA VAL A 177 4.05 -13.33 -2.95
C VAL A 177 2.86 -13.45 -3.89
N TYR A 178 2.71 -12.46 -4.75
CA TYR A 178 1.58 -12.33 -5.66
C TYR A 178 2.04 -12.03 -7.08
N GLU A 179 1.23 -12.43 -8.05
CA GLU A 179 1.23 -11.74 -9.34
C GLU A 179 0.71 -10.31 -9.14
N PRO A 180 1.21 -9.30 -9.88
CA PRO A 180 0.82 -7.92 -9.65
C PRO A 180 -0.69 -7.68 -9.76
N ALA A 181 -1.34 -8.33 -10.74
CA ALA A 181 -2.78 -8.21 -10.93
C ALA A 181 -3.56 -8.73 -9.72
N ASP A 182 -3.14 -9.88 -9.17
CA ASP A 182 -3.79 -10.50 -8.02
C ASP A 182 -3.66 -9.64 -6.77
N LEU A 183 -2.47 -9.07 -6.50
CA LEU A 183 -2.27 -8.21 -5.33
C LEU A 183 -3.15 -6.97 -5.41
N PHE A 184 -3.13 -6.24 -6.53
CA PHE A 184 -3.88 -4.99 -6.63
C PHE A 184 -5.39 -5.24 -6.64
N GLU A 185 -5.86 -6.37 -7.18
CA GLU A 185 -7.26 -6.74 -7.11
C GLU A 185 -7.68 -7.14 -5.68
N LEU A 186 -6.86 -7.91 -4.97
CA LEU A 186 -7.05 -8.22 -3.55
C LEU A 186 -7.17 -6.94 -2.71
N CYS A 187 -6.27 -5.97 -2.93
CA CYS A 187 -6.33 -4.68 -2.23
C CYS A 187 -7.64 -3.94 -2.51
N LYS A 188 -8.10 -3.91 -3.77
CA LYS A 188 -9.40 -3.32 -4.12
C LYS A 188 -10.57 -4.06 -3.46
N GLU A 189 -10.50 -5.39 -3.39
CA GLU A 189 -11.50 -6.23 -2.74
C GLU A 189 -11.65 -5.87 -1.27
N ARG A 190 -10.54 -5.66 -0.53
CA ARG A 190 -10.59 -5.24 0.88
C ARG A 190 -11.29 -3.90 1.09
N PHE A 191 -11.18 -2.97 0.15
CA PHE A 191 -11.99 -1.75 0.17
C PHE A 191 -13.47 -2.01 -0.14
N ARG A 192 -13.77 -2.84 -1.14
CA ARG A 192 -15.16 -3.17 -1.51
C ARG A 192 -15.91 -3.83 -0.36
N GLU A 193 -15.24 -4.73 0.35
CA GLU A 193 -15.76 -5.44 1.50
C GLU A 193 -15.82 -4.59 2.78
N LEU A 194 -15.25 -3.38 2.75
CA LEU A 194 -15.06 -2.51 3.91
C LEU A 194 -14.22 -3.18 5.00
N TYR A 195 -13.25 -4.03 4.64
CA TYR A 195 -12.15 -4.39 5.55
C TYR A 195 -11.19 -3.22 5.70
N TRP A 196 -11.00 -2.43 4.64
CA TRP A 196 -10.22 -1.20 4.63
C TRP A 196 -11.14 -0.02 4.34
N ILE A 197 -11.00 1.05 5.12
CA ILE A 197 -11.75 2.31 4.96
C ILE A 197 -10.73 3.45 5.07
N GLY A 198 -10.53 4.23 4.01
CA GLY A 198 -9.66 5.39 4.09
C GLY A 198 -10.31 6.53 4.88
N LEU A 199 -9.49 7.23 5.65
CA LEU A 199 -9.87 8.39 6.45
C LEU A 199 -9.13 9.65 5.94
N GLY A 200 -8.87 9.68 4.64
CA GLY A 200 -8.01 10.63 3.96
C GLY A 200 -6.68 10.02 3.49
N PRO A 201 -5.71 10.85 3.07
CA PRO A 201 -4.54 10.37 2.36
C PRO A 201 -3.47 9.73 3.23
N LEU A 202 -3.49 9.95 4.53
CA LEU A 202 -2.47 9.44 5.44
C LEU A 202 -2.95 8.25 6.29
N ASN A 203 -4.27 8.11 6.47
CA ASN A 203 -4.85 7.21 7.47
C ASN A 203 -5.86 6.26 6.84
N LEU A 204 -5.83 5.00 7.25
CA LEU A 204 -6.87 4.02 6.99
C LEU A 204 -7.36 3.42 8.31
N SER A 205 -8.64 3.12 8.38
CA SER A 205 -9.19 2.18 9.35
C SER A 205 -9.16 0.78 8.74
N VAL A 206 -8.59 -0.19 9.46
CA VAL A 206 -8.45 -1.57 8.99
C VAL A 206 -9.04 -2.56 9.98
N GLN A 207 -9.90 -3.45 9.49
CA GLN A 207 -10.39 -4.60 10.21
C GLN A 207 -9.43 -5.79 10.03
N ARG A 208 -8.74 -6.19 11.11
CA ARG A 208 -7.82 -7.33 11.11
C ARG A 208 -8.50 -8.61 11.60
N GLY A 209 -8.36 -9.69 10.83
CA GLY A 209 -9.08 -10.96 11.04
C GLY A 209 -8.80 -11.68 12.36
N ASN A 210 -7.72 -11.35 13.07
CA ASN A 210 -7.28 -12.07 14.27
C ASN A 210 -7.42 -11.30 15.59
N MET A 211 -8.06 -10.13 15.59
CA MET A 211 -8.20 -9.32 16.81
C MET A 211 -9.39 -9.74 17.70
N GLY A 212 -10.12 -10.82 17.38
CA GLY A 212 -11.16 -11.38 18.25
C GLY A 212 -12.35 -10.46 18.51
N TRP A 213 -12.44 -9.32 17.82
CA TRP A 213 -13.60 -8.44 17.85
C TRP A 213 -14.63 -8.90 16.83
N GLU A 214 -15.18 -10.11 17.02
CA GLU A 214 -16.46 -10.46 16.41
C GLU A 214 -17.53 -9.55 17.04
N TYR A 215 -17.76 -8.39 16.42
CA TYR A 215 -18.85 -7.49 16.81
C TYR A 215 -20.18 -7.99 16.24
N GLU A 216 -20.57 -9.21 16.61
CA GLU A 216 -21.85 -9.82 16.20
C GLU A 216 -23.06 -9.36 17.03
N SER A 217 -22.89 -8.54 18.06
CA SER A 217 -24.03 -7.94 18.74
C SER A 217 -24.29 -6.53 18.22
N GLU A 218 -25.49 -6.32 17.68
CA GLU A 218 -26.10 -4.98 17.63
C GLU A 218 -25.87 -4.32 19.01
N PRO A 219 -25.25 -3.14 19.10
CA PRO A 219 -25.18 -2.46 20.38
C PRO A 219 -26.63 -2.24 20.84
N GLU A 220 -26.94 -2.73 22.05
CA GLU A 220 -28.16 -2.36 22.76
C GLU A 220 -28.33 -0.83 22.66
N PRO A 221 -29.55 -0.33 22.40
CA PRO A 221 -29.78 1.06 22.01
C PRO A 221 -29.53 2.11 23.12
N ASP A 222 -28.83 1.76 24.20
CA ASP A 222 -28.79 2.53 25.45
C ASP A 222 -27.38 2.84 26.00
N TRP A 223 -26.28 2.50 25.31
CA TRP A 223 -24.95 2.87 25.80
C TRP A 223 -24.08 3.39 24.67
N SER A 224 -24.18 4.71 24.46
CA SER A 224 -23.09 5.53 23.98
C SER A 224 -21.84 5.24 24.81
N ASP A 225 -20.92 4.45 24.27
CA ASP A 225 -19.53 4.49 24.70
C ASP A 225 -18.90 5.73 24.04
N PRO A 226 -18.65 6.82 24.79
CA PRO A 226 -18.13 8.06 24.22
C PRO A 226 -16.70 7.91 23.69
N GLU A 227 -15.98 6.83 24.00
CA GLU A 227 -14.64 6.57 23.46
C GLU A 227 -14.66 5.83 22.10
N ASP A 228 -15.84 5.48 21.55
CA ASP A 228 -15.98 4.58 20.38
C ASP A 228 -16.42 5.28 19.07
N ASP A 229 -16.14 6.58 18.92
CA ASP A 229 -16.44 7.32 17.69
C ASP A 229 -15.63 6.88 16.47
N PHE A 230 -14.53 6.16 16.69
CA PHE A 230 -13.61 5.66 15.67
C PHE A 230 -13.70 4.15 15.42
N SER A 231 -14.73 3.44 15.91
CA SER A 231 -14.84 2.01 15.57
C SER A 231 -15.06 1.81 14.08
N HIS A 232 -14.29 0.89 13.52
CA HIS A 232 -14.33 0.51 12.11
C HIS A 232 -15.75 0.18 11.63
N ASN A 233 -16.55 -0.48 12.48
CA ASN A 233 -17.95 -0.81 12.19
C ASN A 233 -18.85 0.43 12.05
N LYS A 234 -18.62 1.46 12.87
CA LYS A 234 -19.37 2.72 12.76
C LYS A 234 -19.05 3.41 11.43
N LEU A 235 -17.78 3.43 11.03
CA LEU A 235 -17.32 3.93 9.72
C LEU A 235 -17.92 3.12 8.56
N ALA A 236 -17.91 1.79 8.64
CA ALA A 236 -18.51 0.92 7.63
C ALA A 236 -20.02 1.19 7.47
N ARG A 237 -20.74 1.39 8.58
CA ARG A 237 -22.17 1.77 8.57
C ARG A 237 -22.37 3.16 7.94
N LYS A 238 -21.52 4.14 8.26
CA LYS A 238 -21.54 5.48 7.65
C LYS A 238 -21.33 5.39 6.13
N MET A 239 -20.34 4.64 5.65
CA MET A 239 -20.11 4.43 4.21
C MET A 239 -21.32 3.76 3.52
N ARG A 240 -21.89 2.70 4.12
CA ARG A 240 -23.11 2.06 3.57
C ARG A 240 -24.29 3.03 3.53
N ASN A 241 -24.47 3.86 4.57
CA ASN A 241 -25.50 4.90 4.59
C ASN A 241 -25.25 5.99 3.53
N ALA A 242 -23.98 6.25 3.20
CA ALA A 242 -23.57 7.10 2.09
C ALA A 242 -23.72 6.42 0.72
N GLY A 243 -24.18 5.17 0.65
CA GLY A 243 -24.45 4.46 -0.59
C GLY A 243 -23.29 3.61 -1.08
N TRP A 244 -22.29 3.31 -0.25
CA TRP A 244 -21.25 2.34 -0.62
C TRP A 244 -21.86 0.96 -0.86
N LEU A 245 -21.83 0.52 -2.12
CA LEU A 245 -22.35 -0.78 -2.56
C LEU A 245 -21.25 -1.84 -2.72
N GLY A 246 -19.97 -1.45 -2.68
CA GLY A 246 -18.85 -2.33 -3.04
C GLY A 246 -18.88 -2.76 -4.52
N ASP A 247 -19.49 -1.95 -5.40
CA ASP A 247 -19.87 -2.31 -6.78
C ASP A 247 -18.71 -2.33 -7.80
N GLY A 248 -17.47 -2.24 -7.33
CA GLY A 248 -16.27 -2.56 -8.12
C GLY A 248 -15.25 -1.45 -8.19
N GLU A 249 -15.65 -0.24 -8.62
CA GLU A 249 -14.70 0.83 -8.97
C GLU A 249 -14.74 2.05 -8.05
N GLY A 250 -15.54 2.00 -6.98
CA GLY A 250 -15.49 2.99 -5.90
C GLY A 250 -16.15 4.34 -6.20
N GLY A 251 -16.91 4.46 -7.29
CA GLY A 251 -17.48 5.73 -7.78
C GLY A 251 -18.96 5.98 -7.43
N CYS A 252 -19.65 5.04 -6.78
CA CYS A 252 -21.11 5.05 -6.66
C CYS A 252 -21.62 5.36 -5.23
N TRP A 253 -20.92 6.22 -4.49
CA TRP A 253 -21.28 6.60 -3.12
C TRP A 253 -21.07 8.10 -2.87
N ASP A 254 -21.81 8.65 -1.91
CA ASP A 254 -21.85 10.08 -1.61
C ASP A 254 -20.79 10.43 -0.55
N VAL A 255 -19.59 10.79 -1.02
CA VAL A 255 -18.44 11.18 -0.18
C VAL A 255 -18.81 12.31 0.77
N GLU A 256 -19.46 13.37 0.27
CA GLU A 256 -19.82 14.51 1.10
C GLU A 256 -20.83 14.13 2.20
N LYS A 257 -21.73 13.17 1.92
CA LYS A 257 -22.64 12.63 2.94
C LYS A 257 -21.89 11.82 3.97
N PHE A 258 -20.88 11.05 3.58
CA PHE A 258 -20.03 10.36 4.52
C PHE A 258 -19.28 11.35 5.42
N ASP A 259 -18.65 12.38 4.86
CA ASP A 259 -17.92 13.39 5.64
C ASP A 259 -18.84 14.08 6.65
N ARG A 260 -20.06 14.46 6.23
CA ARG A 260 -21.08 15.02 7.15
C ARG A 260 -21.50 14.06 8.25
N LEU A 261 -21.66 12.76 7.93
CA LEU A 261 -21.99 11.73 8.92
C LEU A 261 -20.82 11.48 9.87
N ASP A 262 -19.58 11.67 9.40
CA ASP A 262 -18.39 11.53 10.20
C ASP A 262 -18.25 12.68 11.20
N GLU A 263 -18.34 13.91 10.72
CA GLU A 263 -18.31 15.15 11.52
C GLU A 263 -19.44 15.23 12.55
N GLN A 264 -20.66 14.79 12.20
CA GLN A 264 -21.81 14.79 13.12
C GLN A 264 -21.60 13.86 14.32
N GLY A 265 -20.92 12.72 14.11
CA GLY A 265 -20.56 11.81 15.20
C GLY A 265 -19.61 12.47 16.20
N SER A 266 -18.69 13.32 15.74
CA SER A 266 -17.72 14.02 16.59
C SER A 266 -18.25 15.29 17.26
N SER A 267 -19.49 15.71 16.96
CA SER A 267 -20.06 17.00 17.41
C SER A 267 -21.07 16.90 18.56
N GLU A 268 -21.35 15.70 19.08
CA GLU A 268 -22.19 15.51 20.28
C GLU A 268 -21.42 15.68 21.61
N GLU A 269 -20.15 16.14 21.57
CA GLU A 269 -19.31 16.40 22.76
C GLU A 269 -18.86 17.87 22.96
N GLU A 270 -19.79 18.84 22.94
CA GLU A 270 -19.58 20.14 23.63
C GLU A 270 -20.56 20.36 24.79
#